data_AF-A0A0F9HZ15-F1
#
_entry.id   AF-A0A0F9HZ15-F1
#
_cell.length_a   1.000
_cell.length_b   1.000
_cell.length_c   1.000
_cell.angle_alpha   90.00
_cell.angle_beta   90.00
_cell.angle_gamma   90.00
#
_symmetry.space_group_name_H-M   'P 1'
#
loop_
_entity.id
_entity.type
_entity.pdbx_description
1 polymer ?
#
loop_
_entity_poly.entity_id
_entity_poly.type
_entity_poly.pdbx_seq_one_letter_code
_entity_poly.pdbx_strand_id
1 'polypeptide(L)'
;MTSGNHEDRIYNLSGIDLTEDIAAALHVPYRSEGMMLKISFGGGNSGHPDRPWVYWVYCTHGYGGARTKSAKAIKAERLAGWLHADLYAMSHDHVVNAAPDIYLLPDARTSEEYAKNENTGLWEKTGFRVGRMQAHRKILVKTNAFLRWGGYAEKGGFPPSDLTVPLIKLDGTGKKRVRVEI
;
A
#
# COMPACT_ATOMS: atom_id res chain seq x y z
N MET A 1 13.80 -7.25 1.15
CA MET A 1 13.86 -7.03 2.61
C MET A 1 14.09 -5.56 2.90
N THR A 2 13.57 -5.06 4.02
CA THR A 2 13.70 -3.66 4.46
C THR A 2 14.36 -3.61 5.83
N SER A 3 15.11 -2.54 6.12
CA SER A 3 15.71 -2.31 7.44
C SER A 3 14.65 -1.88 8.44
N GLY A 4 15.01 -1.85 9.72
CA GLY A 4 14.19 -1.34 10.80
C GLY A 4 15.00 -0.55 11.81
N ASN A 5 14.28 0.00 12.80
CA ASN A 5 14.89 0.89 13.79
C ASN A 5 15.97 0.20 14.65
N HIS A 6 15.93 -1.13 14.76
CA HIS A 6 16.91 -1.88 15.53
C HIS A 6 18.19 -2.08 14.71
N GLU A 7 18.02 -2.38 13.43
CA GLU A 7 19.06 -2.60 12.44
C GLU A 7 19.80 -1.29 12.16
N ASP A 8 19.08 -0.18 12.01
CA ASP A 8 19.67 1.16 11.88
C ASP A 8 20.49 1.54 13.12
N ARG A 9 20.05 1.14 14.32
CA ARG A 9 20.82 1.38 15.55
C ARG A 9 22.12 0.58 15.56
N ILE A 10 22.08 -0.67 15.11
CA ILE A 10 23.28 -1.51 15.01
C ILE A 10 24.24 -0.88 14.00
N TYR A 11 23.77 -0.54 12.80
CA TYR A 11 24.58 0.10 11.77
C TYR A 11 25.26 1.37 12.26
N ASN A 12 24.56 2.25 12.98
CA ASN A 12 25.15 3.46 13.53
C ASN A 12 26.23 3.21 14.60
N LEU A 13 26.17 2.07 15.31
CA LEU A 13 27.13 1.71 16.36
C LEU A 13 28.32 0.92 15.83
N SER A 14 28.12 0.05 14.84
CA SER A 14 29.13 -0.91 14.38
C SER A 14 29.54 -0.71 12.91
N GLY A 15 28.80 0.06 12.14
CA GLY A 15 28.94 0.16 10.67
C GLY A 15 28.45 -1.07 9.91
N ILE A 16 27.79 -2.02 10.58
CA ILE A 16 27.37 -3.29 9.99
C ILE A 16 25.86 -3.28 9.74
N ASP A 17 25.46 -3.53 8.50
CA ASP A 17 24.05 -3.72 8.11
C ASP A 17 23.72 -5.22 8.02
N LEU A 18 23.23 -5.76 9.14
CA LEU A 18 22.81 -7.16 9.22
C LEU A 18 21.66 -7.50 8.26
N THR A 19 20.81 -6.53 7.91
CA THR A 19 19.70 -6.77 7.00
C THR A 19 20.21 -6.96 5.58
N GLU A 20 21.19 -6.17 5.18
CA GLU A 20 21.87 -6.34 3.89
C GLU A 20 22.53 -7.71 3.79
N ASP A 21 23.28 -8.13 4.82
CA ASP A 21 23.94 -9.43 4.88
C ASP A 21 22.94 -10.59 4.75
N ILE A 22 21.83 -10.53 5.50
CA ILE A 22 20.78 -11.56 5.42
C ILE A 22 20.13 -11.56 4.03
N ALA A 23 19.87 -10.38 3.44
CA ALA A 23 19.25 -10.29 2.13
C ALA A 23 20.16 -10.86 1.03
N ALA A 24 21.46 -10.60 1.12
CA ALA A 24 22.48 -11.16 0.25
C ALA A 24 22.54 -12.69 0.38
N ALA A 25 22.56 -13.21 1.61
CA ALA A 25 22.57 -14.65 1.87
C ALA A 25 21.30 -15.37 1.38
N LEU A 26 20.14 -14.71 1.46
CA LEU A 26 18.87 -15.24 0.96
C LEU A 26 18.65 -15.02 -0.54
N HIS A 27 19.56 -14.33 -1.23
CA HIS A 27 19.44 -13.91 -2.63
C HIS A 27 18.14 -13.14 -2.91
N VAL A 28 17.73 -12.28 -1.98
CA VAL A 28 16.54 -11.43 -2.14
C VAL A 28 16.93 -9.95 -2.26
N PRO A 29 16.13 -9.13 -2.97
CA PRO A 29 16.40 -7.70 -3.05
C PRO A 29 16.42 -7.05 -1.67
N TYR A 30 17.40 -6.18 -1.42
CA TYR A 30 17.48 -5.34 -0.23
C TYR A 30 17.16 -3.89 -0.57
N ARG A 31 16.37 -3.23 0.27
CA ARG A 31 16.13 -1.78 0.22
C ARG A 31 15.71 -1.29 1.60
N SER A 32 16.60 -0.58 2.28
CA SER A 32 16.45 -0.24 3.70
C SER A 32 15.18 0.56 3.99
N GLU A 33 14.82 1.52 3.14
CA GLU A 33 13.76 2.51 3.41
C GLU A 33 12.34 1.99 3.17
N GLY A 34 12.17 1.16 2.13
CA GLY A 34 10.87 0.68 1.67
C GLY A 34 10.92 0.22 0.22
N MET A 35 9.99 -0.65 -0.17
CA MET A 35 10.03 -1.36 -1.44
C MET A 35 8.70 -1.28 -2.17
N MET A 36 8.78 -0.91 -3.45
CA MET A 36 7.66 -1.01 -4.39
C MET A 36 7.78 -2.33 -5.15
N LEU A 37 6.73 -3.14 -5.09
CA LEU A 37 6.61 -4.40 -5.80
C LEU A 37 5.57 -4.28 -6.89
N LYS A 38 5.95 -4.68 -8.11
CA LYS A 38 5.03 -4.88 -9.22
C LYS A 38 4.73 -6.38 -9.32
N ILE A 39 3.49 -6.76 -9.03
CA ILE A 39 3.04 -8.15 -9.13
C ILE A 39 2.11 -8.24 -10.33
N SER A 40 2.44 -9.09 -11.30
CA SER A 40 1.62 -9.27 -12.51
C SER A 40 1.35 -10.74 -12.80
N PHE A 41 0.08 -11.09 -12.99
CA PHE A 41 -0.33 -12.46 -13.30
C PHE A 41 -1.69 -12.49 -14.02
N GLY A 42 -2.03 -13.66 -14.56
CA GLY A 42 -3.29 -13.92 -15.26
C GLY A 42 -3.35 -13.27 -16.65
N GLY A 43 -4.58 -13.13 -17.16
CA GLY A 43 -4.90 -12.54 -18.47
C GLY A 43 -6.29 -11.92 -18.48
N GLY A 44 -6.66 -11.27 -19.58
CA GLY A 44 -7.99 -10.65 -19.75
C GLY A 44 -8.12 -9.23 -19.19
N ASN A 45 -7.01 -8.57 -18.85
CA ASN A 45 -7.06 -7.20 -18.36
C ASN A 45 -7.63 -6.26 -19.45
N SER A 46 -8.68 -5.51 -19.07
CA SER A 46 -9.37 -4.58 -19.97
C SER A 46 -9.89 -5.22 -21.26
N GLY A 47 -10.29 -6.49 -21.20
CA GLY A 47 -10.79 -7.25 -22.36
C GLY A 47 -9.71 -7.80 -23.28
N HIS A 48 -8.43 -7.64 -22.94
CA HIS A 48 -7.31 -8.19 -23.71
C HIS A 48 -6.82 -9.50 -23.09
N PRO A 49 -6.98 -10.66 -23.77
CA PRO A 49 -6.61 -11.97 -23.23
C PRO A 49 -5.16 -12.04 -22.74
N ASP A 50 -4.22 -11.49 -23.52
CA ASP A 50 -2.78 -11.59 -23.23
C ASP A 50 -2.27 -10.55 -22.22
N ARG A 51 -3.12 -9.63 -21.77
CA ARG A 51 -2.70 -8.59 -20.82
C ARG A 51 -2.90 -9.07 -19.38
N PRO A 52 -1.83 -9.18 -18.57
CA PRO A 52 -1.96 -9.57 -17.18
C PRO A 52 -2.58 -8.45 -16.34
N TRP A 53 -3.12 -8.84 -15.20
CA TRP A 53 -3.48 -7.89 -14.15
C TRP A 53 -2.23 -7.47 -13.41
N VAL A 54 -2.07 -6.17 -13.20
CA VAL A 54 -0.90 -5.59 -12.53
C VAL A 54 -1.34 -5.00 -11.20
N TYR A 55 -0.63 -5.36 -10.14
CA TYR A 55 -0.79 -4.86 -8.79
C TYR A 55 0.49 -4.16 -8.34
N TRP A 56 0.33 -2.98 -7.77
CA TRP A 56 1.40 -2.24 -7.12
C TRP A 56 1.25 -2.37 -5.62
N VAL A 57 2.29 -2.88 -4.98
CA VAL A 57 2.34 -3.06 -3.53
C VAL A 57 3.52 -2.28 -3.00
N TYR A 58 3.27 -1.35 -2.07
CA TYR A 58 4.34 -0.70 -1.34
C TYR A 58 4.44 -1.27 0.06
N CYS A 59 5.65 -1.68 0.47
CA CYS A 59 5.92 -2.14 1.81
C CYS A 59 7.09 -1.40 2.46
N THR A 60 6.98 -1.12 3.76
CA THR A 60 8.06 -0.51 4.55
C THR A 60 8.00 -1.00 5.99
N HIS A 61 9.14 -0.99 6.68
CA HIS A 61 9.16 -1.24 8.12
C HIS A 61 8.31 -0.21 8.88
N GLY A 62 8.39 1.06 8.48
CA GLY A 62 7.69 2.16 9.14
C GLY A 62 8.45 2.66 10.37
N TYR A 63 7.73 3.32 11.28
CA TYR A 63 8.33 3.99 12.43
C TYR A 63 7.41 3.90 13.65
N GLY A 64 7.97 4.06 14.86
CA GLY A 64 7.31 3.82 16.15
C GLY A 64 6.56 5.00 16.77
N GLY A 65 6.33 4.92 18.08
CA GLY A 65 5.80 6.02 18.88
C GLY A 65 4.28 6.12 19.00
N ALA A 66 3.50 5.20 18.41
CA ALA A 66 2.05 5.20 18.55
C ALA A 66 1.57 4.27 19.67
N ARG A 67 0.72 4.78 20.57
CA ARG A 67 0.18 4.00 21.71
C ARG A 67 -1.20 3.39 21.44
N THR A 68 -2.07 4.10 20.72
CA THR A 68 -3.44 3.64 20.45
C THR A 68 -3.56 2.95 19.09
N LYS A 69 -4.53 2.03 18.94
CA LYS A 69 -4.78 1.33 17.66
C LYS A 69 -5.06 2.32 16.52
N SER A 70 -5.82 3.38 16.78
CA SER A 70 -6.12 4.42 15.78
C SER A 70 -4.88 5.20 15.36
N ALA A 71 -4.00 5.58 16.29
CA ALA A 71 -2.76 6.28 15.94
C ALA A 71 -1.82 5.40 15.08
N LYS A 72 -1.83 4.09 15.32
CA LYS A 72 -1.08 3.11 14.50
C LYS A 72 -1.67 2.98 13.09
N ALA A 73 -2.99 3.05 12.95
CA ALA A 73 -3.69 3.00 11.67
C ALA A 73 -3.42 4.22 10.79
N ILE A 74 -3.45 5.43 11.37
CA ILE A 74 -3.18 6.71 10.68
C ILE A 74 -1.83 6.71 9.96
N LYS A 75 -0.83 5.98 10.47
CA LYS A 75 0.48 5.90 9.80
C LYS A 75 0.41 5.23 8.42
N ALA A 76 -0.42 4.18 8.27
CA ALA A 76 -0.62 3.55 6.97
C ALA A 76 -1.36 4.47 6.00
N GLU A 77 -2.27 5.31 6.50
CA GLU A 77 -2.96 6.33 5.72
C GLU A 77 -1.98 7.42 5.23
N ARG A 78 -1.12 7.93 6.13
CA ARG A 78 -0.06 8.90 5.78
C ARG A 78 0.87 8.35 4.70
N LEU A 79 1.24 7.08 4.81
CA LEU A 79 2.05 6.40 3.80
C LEU A 79 1.34 6.40 2.43
N ALA A 80 0.04 6.17 2.41
CA ALA A 80 -0.74 6.14 1.19
C ALA A 80 -1.15 7.54 0.66
N GLY A 81 -0.71 8.61 1.31
CA GLY A 81 -1.01 9.99 0.90
C GLY A 81 -0.13 10.50 -0.24
N TRP A 82 1.10 10.00 -0.39
CA TRP A 82 2.10 10.56 -1.31
C TRP A 82 2.58 9.57 -2.38
N LEU A 83 2.14 8.32 -2.34
CA LEU A 83 2.55 7.27 -3.26
C LEU A 83 1.32 6.58 -3.84
N HIS A 84 1.29 6.28 -5.14
CA HIS A 84 0.22 5.50 -5.77
C HIS A 84 0.54 4.00 -5.73
N ALA A 85 -0.37 3.21 -5.14
CA ALA A 85 -0.33 1.76 -5.10
C ALA A 85 -1.74 1.18 -4.91
N ASP A 86 -1.89 -0.13 -5.09
CA ASP A 86 -3.12 -0.86 -4.77
C ASP A 86 -3.16 -1.32 -3.30
N LEU A 87 -1.98 -1.57 -2.73
CA LEU A 87 -1.80 -2.09 -1.40
C LEU A 87 -0.60 -1.41 -0.73
N TYR A 88 -0.79 -1.01 0.53
CA TYR A 88 0.23 -0.39 1.35
C TYR A 88 0.39 -1.23 2.62
N ALA A 89 1.57 -1.82 2.81
CA ALA A 89 1.90 -2.62 3.98
C ALA A 89 2.93 -1.89 4.84
N MET A 90 2.64 -1.70 6.13
CA MET A 90 3.58 -1.10 7.06
C MET A 90 3.68 -1.92 8.35
N SER A 91 4.91 -2.23 8.77
CA SER A 91 5.17 -2.99 9.99
C SER A 91 5.31 -2.09 11.23
N HIS A 92 6.17 -2.48 12.17
CA HIS A 92 6.61 -1.75 13.37
C HIS A 92 5.63 -1.69 14.55
N ASP A 93 4.33 -1.47 14.37
CA ASP A 93 3.46 -1.07 15.49
C ASP A 93 2.78 -2.21 16.27
N HIS A 94 3.10 -3.47 15.99
CA HIS A 94 2.51 -4.64 16.67
C HIS A 94 0.98 -4.66 16.69
N VAL A 95 0.33 -4.20 15.63
CA VAL A 95 -1.13 -4.26 15.50
C VAL A 95 -1.42 -4.67 14.07
N VAL A 96 -2.17 -5.75 13.92
CA VAL A 96 -2.72 -6.13 12.63
C VAL A 96 -3.96 -5.29 12.38
N ASN A 97 -4.01 -4.62 11.24
CA ASN A 97 -5.23 -3.95 10.79
C ASN A 97 -5.29 -3.91 9.26
N ALA A 98 -6.50 -3.76 8.75
CA ALA A 98 -6.75 -3.50 7.34
C ALA A 98 -7.82 -2.41 7.22
N ALA A 99 -7.55 -1.42 6.37
CA ALA A 99 -8.48 -0.34 6.08
C ALA A 99 -8.57 -0.16 4.55
N PRO A 100 -9.74 -0.40 3.93
CA PRO A 100 -9.95 -0.03 2.54
C PRO A 100 -10.09 1.49 2.43
N ASP A 101 -9.53 2.07 1.37
CA ASP A 101 -9.66 3.48 1.06
C ASP A 101 -9.81 3.68 -0.46
N ILE A 102 -10.36 4.81 -0.88
CA ILE A 102 -10.62 5.14 -2.28
C ILE A 102 -10.22 6.59 -2.52
N TYR A 103 -9.47 6.83 -3.60
CA TYR A 103 -9.18 8.19 -4.04
C TYR A 103 -9.33 8.32 -5.56
N LEU A 104 -9.41 9.54 -6.05
CA LEU A 104 -9.62 9.83 -7.47
C LEU A 104 -8.30 10.02 -8.19
N LEU A 105 -8.14 9.33 -9.31
CA LEU A 105 -7.08 9.55 -10.28
C LEU A 105 -7.61 10.29 -11.50
N PRO A 106 -6.84 11.22 -12.09
CA PRO A 106 -7.16 11.74 -13.40
C PRO A 106 -7.07 10.61 -14.44
N ASP A 107 -8.12 10.46 -15.24
CA ASP A 107 -8.10 9.59 -16.41
C ASP A 107 -7.29 10.29 -17.51
N ALA A 108 -6.28 9.60 -18.04
CA ALA A 108 -5.45 10.11 -19.12
C ALA A 108 -6.22 10.30 -20.44
N ARG A 109 -7.43 9.75 -20.57
CA ARG A 109 -8.29 9.91 -21.73
C ARG A 109 -9.01 11.24 -21.67
N THR A 110 -8.76 12.09 -22.66
CA THR A 110 -9.49 13.35 -22.84
C THR A 110 -10.81 13.10 -23.55
N SER A 111 -11.89 13.71 -23.08
CA SER A 111 -13.15 13.82 -23.83
C SER A 111 -13.41 15.26 -24.25
N GLU A 112 -13.96 15.45 -25.45
CA GLU A 112 -14.52 16.74 -25.84
C GLU A 112 -15.75 17.03 -24.98
N GLU A 113 -15.88 18.29 -24.57
CA GLU A 113 -17.06 18.75 -23.84
C GLU A 113 -18.19 19.11 -24.83
N TYR A 114 -19.40 18.69 -24.46
CA TYR A 114 -20.62 19.01 -25.17
C TYR A 114 -21.53 19.75 -24.20
N ALA A 115 -22.09 20.87 -24.65
CA ALA A 115 -23.10 21.60 -23.91
C ALA A 115 -24.40 21.61 -24.73
N LYS A 116 -25.53 21.62 -24.04
CA LYS A 116 -26.83 21.75 -24.67
C LYS A 116 -27.05 23.22 -25.03
N ASN A 117 -27.24 23.51 -26.31
CA ASN A 117 -27.59 24.84 -26.79
C ASN A 117 -29.05 25.12 -26.43
N GLU A 118 -29.31 26.20 -25.67
CA GLU A 118 -30.65 26.53 -25.18
C GLU A 118 -31.62 26.96 -26.29
N ASN A 119 -31.09 27.49 -27.40
CA ASN A 119 -31.89 27.97 -28.53
C ASN A 119 -32.26 26.83 -29.50
N THR A 120 -31.35 25.87 -29.72
CA THR A 120 -31.57 24.75 -30.67
C THR A 120 -31.96 23.44 -29.98
N GLY A 121 -31.74 23.33 -28.67
CA GLY A 121 -31.96 22.11 -27.88
C GLY A 121 -30.95 20.99 -28.15
N LEU A 122 -30.00 21.18 -29.08
CA LEU A 122 -29.02 20.19 -29.50
C LEU A 122 -27.75 20.24 -28.64
N TRP A 123 -27.04 19.11 -28.56
CA TRP A 123 -25.71 19.06 -27.92
C TRP A 123 -24.65 19.45 -28.93
N GLU A 124 -23.95 20.54 -28.66
CA GLU A 124 -22.92 21.09 -29.52
C GLU A 124 -21.57 21.06 -28.81
N LYS A 125 -20.49 20.89 -29.58
CA LYS A 125 -19.13 20.90 -29.03
C LYS A 125 -18.82 22.30 -28.49
N THR A 126 -18.37 22.39 -27.25
CA THR A 126 -18.00 23.68 -26.64
C THR A 126 -16.62 24.17 -27.09
N GLY A 127 -15.81 23.28 -27.70
CA GLY A 127 -14.41 23.53 -28.05
C GLY A 127 -13.43 23.26 -26.89
N PHE A 128 -13.93 22.99 -25.69
CA PHE A 128 -13.10 22.62 -24.54
C PHE A 128 -12.89 21.10 -24.45
N ARG A 129 -11.76 20.71 -23.85
CA ARG A 129 -11.46 19.34 -23.47
C ARG A 129 -11.61 19.20 -21.97
N VAL A 130 -12.37 18.19 -21.55
CA VAL A 130 -12.57 17.87 -20.13
C VAL A 130 -11.89 16.55 -19.81
N GLY A 131 -11.15 16.54 -18.70
CA GLY A 131 -10.60 15.32 -18.11
C GLY A 131 -11.67 14.58 -17.32
N ARG A 132 -11.55 13.26 -17.23
CA ARG A 132 -12.39 12.43 -16.36
C ARG A 132 -11.61 12.05 -15.12
N MET A 133 -12.31 11.69 -14.05
CA MET A 133 -11.70 11.11 -12.86
C MET A 133 -12.14 9.65 -12.73
N GLN A 134 -11.20 8.78 -12.34
CA GLN A 134 -11.46 7.37 -12.06
C GLN A 134 -11.18 7.09 -10.59
N ALA A 135 -12.12 6.43 -9.92
CA ALA A 135 -11.91 5.96 -8.56
C ALA A 135 -10.91 4.80 -8.54
N HIS A 136 -9.88 4.94 -7.71
CA HIS A 136 -8.87 3.92 -7.43
C HIS A 136 -9.03 3.43 -6.00
N ARG A 137 -9.37 2.15 -5.85
CA ARG A 137 -9.49 1.51 -4.54
C ARG A 137 -8.12 0.99 -4.11
N LYS A 138 -7.69 1.38 -2.91
CA LYS A 138 -6.48 0.90 -2.25
C LYS A 138 -6.82 0.18 -0.93
N ILE A 139 -5.87 -0.61 -0.44
CA ILE A 139 -5.95 -1.19 0.90
C ILE A 139 -4.71 -0.81 1.70
N LEU A 140 -4.95 -0.37 2.92
CA LEU A 140 -3.92 -0.08 3.91
C LEU A 140 -3.86 -1.25 4.88
N VAL A 141 -2.66 -1.79 5.11
CA VAL A 141 -2.43 -2.93 5.98
C VAL A 141 -1.31 -2.60 6.96
N LYS A 142 -1.59 -2.81 8.25
CA LYS A 142 -0.53 -2.93 9.25
C LYS A 142 -0.28 -4.39 9.54
N THR A 143 0.99 -4.75 9.60
CA THR A 143 1.47 -6.08 9.96
C THR A 143 1.95 -6.09 11.40
N ASN A 144 1.96 -7.27 12.01
CA ASN A 144 2.53 -7.47 13.34
C ASN A 144 4.07 -7.64 13.28
N ALA A 145 4.73 -7.58 14.43
CA ALA A 145 6.14 -7.86 14.61
C ALA A 145 6.44 -9.30 15.08
N PHE A 146 5.42 -10.16 15.26
CA PHE A 146 5.55 -11.53 15.77
C PHE A 146 6.18 -11.65 17.17
N LEU A 147 6.14 -10.56 17.94
CA LEU A 147 6.72 -10.52 19.28
C LEU A 147 5.64 -10.79 20.32
N ARG A 148 5.92 -11.78 21.19
CA ARG A 148 5.10 -12.07 22.37
C ARG A 148 5.18 -10.89 23.34
N TRP A 149 4.13 -10.74 24.14
CA TRP A 149 4.07 -9.71 25.17
C TRP A 149 5.11 -9.95 26.27
N GLY A 150 5.70 -8.87 26.78
CA GLY A 150 6.78 -8.89 27.77
C GLY A 150 7.83 -7.80 27.50
N GLY A 151 8.92 -7.80 28.27
CA GLY A 151 10.10 -6.98 28.01
C GLY A 151 9.80 -5.48 27.87
N TYR A 152 10.19 -4.87 26.75
CA TYR A 152 9.92 -3.45 26.47
C TYR A 152 8.43 -3.11 26.44
N ALA A 153 7.59 -4.00 25.88
CA ALA A 153 6.15 -3.75 25.77
C ALA A 153 5.51 -3.69 27.16
N GLU A 154 5.85 -4.63 28.04
CA GLU A 154 5.36 -4.67 29.42
C GLU A 154 5.87 -3.47 30.23
N LYS A 155 7.19 -3.19 30.19
CA LYS A 155 7.79 -2.02 30.86
C LYS A 155 7.21 -0.69 30.36
N GLY A 156 6.84 -0.62 29.09
CA GLY A 156 6.27 0.57 28.44
C GLY A 156 4.75 0.73 28.64
N GLY A 157 4.08 -0.22 29.30
CA GLY A 157 2.62 -0.21 29.48
C GLY A 157 1.85 -0.40 28.18
N PHE A 158 2.39 -1.17 27.23
CA PHE A 158 1.69 -1.57 26.01
C PHE A 158 0.91 -2.87 26.26
N PRO A 159 -0.32 -3.00 25.74
CA PRO A 159 -1.08 -4.23 25.85
C PRO A 159 -0.48 -5.34 24.97
N PRO A 160 -0.81 -6.62 25.24
CA PRO A 160 -0.53 -7.72 24.32
C PRO A 160 -1.05 -7.45 22.91
N SER A 161 -0.35 -8.01 21.94
CA SER A 161 -0.63 -7.84 20.51
C SER A 161 -0.95 -9.19 19.88
N ASP A 162 -1.88 -9.18 18.92
CA ASP A 162 -2.24 -10.36 18.15
C ASP A 162 -1.07 -10.82 17.28
N LEU A 163 -0.79 -12.12 17.27
CA LEU A 163 0.27 -12.76 16.48
C LEU A 163 -0.18 -13.22 15.09
N THR A 164 -1.44 -12.99 14.75
CA THR A 164 -2.03 -13.33 13.45
C THR A 164 -1.36 -12.57 12.31
N VAL A 165 -1.50 -13.13 11.10
CA VAL A 165 -0.94 -12.57 9.87
C VAL A 165 -2.06 -12.13 8.93
N PRO A 166 -1.99 -10.92 8.35
CA PRO A 166 -2.93 -10.54 7.32
C PRO A 166 -2.67 -11.35 6.05
N LEU A 167 -3.69 -12.06 5.58
CA LEU A 167 -3.66 -12.78 4.31
C LEU A 167 -4.18 -11.88 3.18
N ILE A 168 -3.29 -11.52 2.27
CA ILE A 168 -3.62 -10.69 1.10
C ILE A 168 -3.91 -11.59 -0.10
N LYS A 169 -5.12 -11.46 -0.66
CA LYS A 169 -5.57 -12.16 -1.86
C LYS A 169 -5.70 -11.16 -3.02
N LEU A 170 -4.96 -11.42 -4.10
CA LEU A 170 -5.02 -10.66 -5.34
C LEU A 170 -5.85 -11.44 -6.37
N ASP A 171 -6.86 -10.82 -6.97
CA ASP A 171 -7.80 -11.48 -7.89
C ASP A 171 -8.05 -10.66 -9.15
N GLY A 172 -7.72 -11.24 -10.30
CA GLY A 172 -7.91 -10.67 -11.64
C GLY A 172 -9.11 -11.24 -12.41
N THR A 173 -9.98 -12.04 -11.80
CA THR A 173 -11.08 -12.68 -12.52
C THR A 173 -12.16 -11.64 -12.84
N GLY A 174 -12.21 -11.18 -14.09
CA GLY A 174 -13.15 -10.18 -14.60
C GLY A 174 -12.83 -8.74 -14.17
N LYS A 175 -12.47 -8.50 -12.91
CA LYS A 175 -12.10 -7.17 -12.38
C LYS A 175 -10.96 -7.28 -11.37
N LYS A 176 -9.99 -6.36 -11.47
CA LYS A 176 -8.93 -6.17 -10.48
C LYS A 176 -9.48 -6.01 -9.06
N ARG A 177 -9.08 -6.88 -8.14
CA ARG A 177 -9.49 -6.88 -6.72
C ARG A 177 -8.33 -7.22 -5.81
N VAL A 178 -8.28 -6.53 -4.67
CA VAL A 178 -7.43 -6.84 -3.52
C VAL A 178 -8.36 -7.11 -2.34
N ARG A 179 -8.13 -8.21 -1.62
CA ARG A 179 -8.84 -8.58 -0.39
C ARG A 179 -7.84 -8.89 0.71
N VAL A 180 -8.20 -8.55 1.94
CA VAL A 180 -7.39 -8.84 3.12
C VAL A 180 -8.26 -9.54 4.13
N GLU A 181 -7.74 -10.61 4.69
CA GLU A 181 -8.31 -11.41 5.77
C GLU A 181 -7.36 -11.32 6.97
N ILE A 182 -7.91 -11.07 8.16
CA ILE A 182 -7.20 -10.97 9.44
C ILE A 182 -7.81 -12.01 10.36
#